data_AF-A0AA88LVN6-F1
#
_entry.id   AF-A0AA88LVN6-F1
#
_cell.length_a   1.000
_cell.length_b   1.000
_cell.length_c   1.000
_cell.angle_alpha   90.00
_cell.angle_beta   90.00
_cell.angle_gamma   90.00
#
_symmetry.space_group_name_H-M   'P 1'
#
loop_
_entity.id
_entity.type
_entity.pdbx_description
1 polymer ?
#
loop_
_entity_poly.entity_id
_entity_poly.type
_entity_poly.pdbx_seq_one_letter_code
_entity_poly.pdbx_strand_id
1 'polypeptide(L)'
;MKSLLYQYFLVAAMMTLLLFLTSFWLPQRTVQDCALLWLPCLSDSNNKVPQVVVVRSDVKAHSTNIVIRSDVINPKPDIIPDCPEQHFQVPHLLLYLDSALGPDSDVLLEPYLLCWEELIKFMEALGPLVGFFTYKVQEKINLIRHLTEEESAKHRLLTLPNTNSLLLTLEPHSHTYHSVRSMLDRELQLGVVSFDRQTPSGSRTLLRLHRSLMWLQLLLVKLWLEPGHMRRSLGEVCEEAYNEALAPYHPWLLQRVARLAFKAMPEHTVLLGMVCVNTHEEAEPIIRTIVTAINEVHHRTQTELERRNMLDLP
;
A
#
# COMPACT_ATOMS: atom_id res chain seq x y z
N MET A 1 36.27 -9.93 36.46
CA MET A 1 35.11 -10.85 36.36
C MET A 1 33.90 -10.41 37.19
N LYS A 2 34.01 -10.11 38.50
CA LYS A 2 32.85 -9.74 39.33
C LYS A 2 32.09 -8.46 38.87
N SER A 3 32.79 -7.47 38.32
CA SER A 3 32.18 -6.21 37.83
C SER A 3 31.37 -6.38 36.54
N LEU A 4 31.84 -7.20 35.59
CA LEU A 4 31.12 -7.50 34.36
C LEU A 4 29.85 -8.30 34.64
N LEU A 5 29.94 -9.28 35.55
CA LEU A 5 28.80 -10.11 35.94
C LEU A 5 27.71 -9.29 36.64
N TYR A 6 28.11 -8.31 37.46
CA TYR A 6 27.19 -7.34 38.06
C TYR A 6 26.51 -6.46 37.01
N GLN A 7 27.26 -6.00 35.99
CA GLN A 7 26.72 -5.18 34.91
C GLN A 7 25.69 -5.94 34.04
N TYR A 8 25.96 -7.20 33.71
CA TYR A 8 24.99 -8.06 33.02
C TYR A 8 23.75 -8.33 33.87
N PHE A 9 23.92 -8.55 35.17
CA PHE A 9 22.81 -8.75 36.09
C PHE A 9 21.94 -7.50 36.20
N LEU A 10 22.55 -6.31 36.22
CA LEU A 10 21.85 -5.03 36.29
C LEU A 10 21.08 -4.73 35.00
N VAL A 11 21.67 -5.02 33.83
CA VAL A 11 20.97 -4.89 32.54
C VAL A 11 19.81 -5.89 32.44
N ALA A 12 20.01 -7.14 32.86
CA ALA A 12 18.95 -8.15 32.87
C ALA A 12 17.82 -7.80 33.85
N ALA A 13 18.15 -7.25 35.03
CA ALA A 13 17.18 -6.78 36.00
C ALA A 13 16.41 -5.55 35.49
N MET A 14 17.07 -4.63 34.79
CA MET A 14 16.42 -3.47 34.19
C MET A 14 15.51 -3.87 33.02
N MET A 15 15.92 -4.83 32.20
CA MET A 15 15.10 -5.37 31.10
C MET A 15 13.89 -6.15 31.63
N THR A 16 14.05 -6.96 32.68
CA THR A 16 12.93 -7.65 33.31
C THR A 16 12.00 -6.69 34.04
N LEU A 17 12.51 -5.65 34.69
CA LEU A 17 11.69 -4.58 35.27
C LEU A 17 10.94 -3.80 34.19
N LEU A 18 11.57 -3.51 33.05
CA LEU A 18 10.90 -2.84 31.92
C LEU A 18 9.77 -3.73 31.36
N LEU A 19 10.04 -5.02 31.13
CA LEU A 19 9.04 -5.98 30.68
C LEU A 19 7.90 -6.15 31.70
N PHE A 20 8.21 -6.17 32.99
CA PHE A 20 7.26 -6.27 34.09
C PHE A 20 6.41 -5.00 34.24
N LEU A 21 7.00 -3.81 34.11
CA LEU A 21 6.26 -2.56 34.12
C LEU A 21 5.38 -2.42 32.87
N THR A 22 5.84 -2.88 31.70
CA THR A 22 5.00 -2.92 30.48
C THR A 22 3.87 -3.94 30.57
N SER A 23 4.03 -5.03 31.33
CA SER A 23 2.97 -6.03 31.52
C SER A 23 1.95 -5.62 32.59
N PHE A 24 2.34 -4.84 33.60
CA PHE A 24 1.42 -4.29 34.61
C PHE A 24 0.67 -3.01 34.17
N TRP A 25 1.15 -2.34 33.11
CA TRP A 25 0.43 -1.24 32.45
C TRP A 25 -0.52 -1.69 31.32
N LEU A 26 -0.66 -3.01 31.11
CA LEU A 26 -1.75 -3.54 30.33
C LEU A 26 -2.96 -3.77 31.25
N PRO A 27 -4.05 -3.00 31.12
CA PRO A 27 -5.22 -3.21 31.95
C PRO A 27 -5.77 -4.61 31.68
N GLN A 28 -5.79 -5.44 32.72
CA GLN A 28 -6.44 -6.74 32.70
C GLN A 28 -7.96 -6.51 32.69
N ARG A 29 -8.53 -6.28 31.50
CA ARG A 29 -9.96 -6.35 31.21
C ARG A 29 -10.19 -7.27 30.02
N THR A 30 -11.24 -8.06 30.15
CA THR A 30 -11.73 -9.14 29.29
C THR A 30 -11.57 -8.87 27.79
N VAL A 31 -11.00 -9.85 27.11
CA VAL A 31 -10.44 -9.84 25.74
C VAL A 31 -11.54 -10.01 24.67
N GLN A 32 -12.60 -9.20 24.67
CA GLN A 32 -13.63 -9.34 23.63
C GLN A 32 -13.93 -8.10 22.77
N ASP A 33 -13.66 -6.86 23.19
CA ASP A 33 -14.17 -5.69 22.43
C ASP A 33 -13.13 -4.65 21.95
N CYS A 34 -11.82 -4.95 21.99
CA CYS A 34 -10.79 -3.98 21.59
C CYS A 34 -10.03 -4.31 20.29
N ALA A 35 -10.43 -5.34 19.55
CA ALA A 35 -9.69 -5.76 18.34
C ALA A 35 -9.97 -4.90 17.09
N LEU A 36 -10.92 -3.94 17.13
CA LEU A 36 -11.39 -3.22 15.94
C LEU A 36 -11.16 -1.71 15.93
N LEU A 37 -10.71 -1.09 17.02
CA LEU A 37 -10.64 0.38 17.11
C LEU A 37 -9.41 0.80 17.91
N TRP A 38 -8.35 1.25 17.23
CA TRP A 38 -7.22 1.93 17.87
C TRP A 38 -7.60 3.37 18.29
N LEU A 39 -8.44 3.51 19.31
CA LEU A 39 -8.45 4.71 20.14
C LEU A 39 -7.76 4.42 21.48
N PRO A 40 -6.96 5.36 22.03
CA PRO A 40 -6.66 5.35 23.45
C PRO A 40 -7.98 5.51 24.23
N CYS A 41 -8.20 4.71 25.27
CA CYS A 41 -9.28 4.92 26.22
C CYS A 41 -9.00 6.17 27.07
N LEU A 42 -9.09 7.34 26.47
CA LEU A 42 -9.03 8.63 27.15
C LEU A 42 -10.30 9.38 26.77
N SER A 43 -11.28 9.28 27.66
CA SER A 43 -12.38 10.23 27.73
C SER A 43 -11.79 11.59 28.10
N ASP A 44 -11.85 12.56 27.19
CA ASP A 44 -12.05 13.93 27.62
C ASP A 44 -13.00 14.66 26.67
N SER A 45 -14.03 15.23 27.28
CA SER A 45 -15.11 15.96 26.63
C SER A 45 -14.75 17.44 26.65
N ASN A 46 -14.97 18.11 25.52
CA ASN A 46 -14.78 19.55 25.27
C ASN A 46 -13.43 19.91 24.64
N ASN A 47 -13.42 20.06 23.31
CA ASN A 47 -13.02 21.34 22.71
C ASN A 47 -13.50 21.45 21.25
N LYS A 48 -14.14 22.60 20.97
CA LYS A 48 -14.62 23.01 19.65
C LYS A 48 -13.43 23.33 18.75
N VAL A 49 -13.40 22.79 17.53
CA VAL A 49 -12.47 23.20 16.47
C VAL A 49 -13.13 24.27 15.60
N PRO A 50 -12.49 25.41 15.30
CA PRO A 50 -13.05 26.42 14.40
C PRO A 50 -12.84 26.06 12.92
N GLN A 51 -13.82 26.42 12.09
CA GLN A 51 -13.81 26.26 10.64
C GLN A 51 -12.69 27.10 9.99
N VAL A 52 -11.95 26.50 9.05
CA VAL A 52 -11.05 27.20 8.14
C VAL A 52 -11.67 27.23 6.74
N VAL A 53 -11.87 28.44 6.25
CA VAL A 53 -12.37 28.80 4.92
C VAL A 53 -11.26 28.60 3.88
N VAL A 54 -11.52 27.82 2.83
CA VAL A 54 -10.61 27.66 1.68
C VAL A 54 -10.95 28.70 0.61
N VAL A 55 -10.03 29.61 0.35
CA VAL A 55 -10.08 30.57 -0.76
C VAL A 55 -9.62 29.88 -2.04
N ARG A 56 -10.48 29.89 -3.07
CA ARG A 56 -10.24 29.40 -4.43
C ARG A 56 -9.46 30.47 -5.21
N SER A 57 -8.39 30.10 -5.90
CA SER A 57 -7.75 30.98 -6.89
C SER A 57 -7.71 30.28 -8.25
N ASP A 58 -8.31 30.96 -9.22
CA ASP A 58 -8.39 30.59 -10.62
C ASP A 58 -7.04 30.79 -11.33
N VAL A 59 -6.62 29.82 -12.14
CA VAL A 59 -5.62 30.04 -13.19
C VAL A 59 -6.15 29.52 -14.53
N LYS A 60 -6.11 30.45 -15.48
CA LYS A 60 -6.75 30.48 -16.79
C LYS A 60 -5.93 29.69 -17.80
N ALA A 61 -6.60 28.86 -18.60
CA ALA A 61 -6.03 28.13 -19.72
C ALA A 61 -5.50 29.07 -20.81
N HIS A 62 -4.32 28.76 -21.35
CA HIS A 62 -3.84 29.31 -22.62
C HIS A 62 -3.49 28.15 -23.55
N SER A 63 -4.29 28.02 -24.60
CA SER A 63 -4.17 27.02 -25.65
C SER A 63 -3.14 27.48 -26.69
N THR A 64 -2.12 26.66 -26.95
CA THR A 64 -1.34 26.74 -28.18
C THR A 64 -1.35 25.38 -28.85
N ASN A 65 -2.04 25.32 -29.99
CA ASN A 65 -2.13 24.17 -30.88
C ASN A 65 -0.74 23.88 -31.49
N ILE A 66 -0.18 22.71 -31.18
CA ILE A 66 0.89 22.11 -31.99
C ILE A 66 0.41 20.70 -32.35
N VAL A 67 0.00 20.55 -33.61
CA VAL A 67 -0.26 19.26 -34.24
C VAL A 67 1.09 18.60 -34.46
N ILE A 68 1.46 17.64 -33.59
CA ILE A 68 2.61 16.76 -33.83
C ILE A 68 2.07 15.42 -34.31
N ARG A 69 2.43 15.17 -35.57
CA ARG A 69 2.23 13.99 -36.38
C ARG A 69 2.52 12.71 -35.58
N SER A 70 1.52 11.85 -35.46
CA SER A 70 1.59 10.49 -34.96
C SER A 70 2.42 9.64 -35.92
N ASP A 71 3.68 9.41 -35.57
CA ASP A 71 4.52 8.33 -36.10
C ASP A 71 5.78 8.24 -35.22
N VAL A 72 5.67 7.62 -34.05
CA VAL A 72 6.83 7.10 -33.32
C VAL A 72 6.54 5.66 -32.91
N ILE A 73 7.25 4.79 -33.61
CA ILE A 73 7.48 3.38 -33.39
C ILE A 73 7.51 3.07 -31.89
N ASN A 74 6.56 2.26 -31.45
CA ASN A 74 6.52 1.69 -30.10
C ASN A 74 7.80 0.85 -29.92
N PRO A 75 8.80 1.25 -29.11
CA PRO A 75 9.92 0.37 -28.85
C PRO A 75 9.36 -0.75 -27.97
N LYS A 76 9.42 -1.97 -28.51
CA LYS A 76 9.21 -3.19 -27.73
C LYS A 76 10.10 -3.08 -26.48
N PRO A 77 9.58 -3.20 -25.25
CA PRO A 77 10.41 -3.04 -24.07
C PRO A 77 11.53 -4.06 -24.14
N ASP A 78 12.77 -3.58 -23.99
CA ASP A 78 13.93 -4.45 -23.81
C ASP A 78 13.59 -5.46 -22.71
N ILE A 79 13.80 -6.74 -22.99
CA ILE A 79 13.46 -7.82 -22.06
C ILE A 79 14.37 -7.65 -20.85
N ILE A 80 13.83 -7.13 -19.74
CA ILE A 80 14.53 -7.06 -18.47
C ILE A 80 14.65 -8.50 -17.96
N PRO A 81 15.86 -9.06 -17.79
CA PRO A 81 16.02 -10.41 -17.29
C PRO A 81 15.79 -10.48 -15.78
N ASP A 82 15.50 -11.68 -15.29
CA ASP A 82 15.48 -11.95 -13.85
C ASP A 82 16.86 -11.67 -13.24
N CYS A 83 16.85 -11.23 -11.99
CA CYS A 83 18.04 -10.94 -11.21
C CYS A 83 18.38 -12.16 -10.33
N PRO A 84 19.43 -12.95 -10.66
CA PRO A 84 19.78 -14.14 -9.90
C PRO A 84 20.08 -13.78 -8.44
N GLU A 85 19.76 -14.69 -7.52
CA GLU A 85 20.01 -14.56 -6.08
C GLU A 85 19.20 -13.46 -5.35
N GLN A 86 18.40 -12.67 -6.07
CA GLN A 86 17.47 -11.70 -5.47
C GLN A 86 16.08 -12.31 -5.28
N HIS A 87 15.43 -11.97 -4.16
CA HIS A 87 14.05 -12.35 -3.94
C HIS A 87 13.08 -11.48 -4.74
N PHE A 88 13.36 -10.18 -4.82
CA PHE A 88 12.62 -9.22 -5.63
C PHE A 88 13.04 -9.32 -7.10
N GLN A 89 12.06 -9.32 -7.99
CA GLN A 89 12.23 -9.47 -9.43
C GLN A 89 11.46 -8.38 -10.17
N VAL A 90 12.21 -7.45 -10.79
CA VAL A 90 11.63 -6.39 -11.63
C VAL A 90 10.74 -6.94 -12.76
N PRO A 91 11.12 -8.02 -13.49
CA PRO A 91 10.27 -8.55 -14.56
C PRO A 91 8.92 -9.03 -14.06
N HIS A 92 8.87 -9.66 -12.88
CA HIS A 92 7.61 -10.08 -12.25
C HIS A 92 6.75 -8.88 -11.84
N LEU A 93 7.36 -7.86 -11.24
CA LEU A 93 6.63 -6.65 -10.85
C LEU A 93 5.98 -5.99 -12.07
N LEU A 94 6.74 -5.82 -13.15
CA LEU A 94 6.24 -5.22 -14.40
C LEU A 94 5.15 -6.09 -15.04
N LEU A 95 5.34 -7.41 -15.06
CA LEU A 95 4.32 -8.35 -15.55
C LEU A 95 3.01 -8.22 -14.76
N TYR A 96 3.07 -8.16 -13.43
CA TYR A 96 1.89 -8.04 -12.59
C TYR A 96 1.22 -6.68 -12.71
N LEU A 97 1.99 -5.59 -12.81
CA LEU A 97 1.47 -4.24 -13.05
C LEU A 97 0.74 -4.16 -14.41
N ASP A 98 1.34 -4.70 -15.47
CA ASP A 98 0.72 -4.75 -16.80
C ASP A 98 -0.53 -5.64 -16.80
N SER A 99 -0.44 -6.83 -16.20
CA SER A 99 -1.56 -7.77 -16.08
C SER A 99 -2.71 -7.22 -15.21
N ALA A 100 -2.42 -6.26 -14.33
CA ALA A 100 -3.44 -5.58 -13.53
C ALA A 100 -4.25 -4.58 -14.37
N LEU A 101 -3.77 -4.15 -15.54
CA LEU A 101 -4.50 -3.23 -16.41
C LEU A 101 -5.64 -3.97 -17.12
N GLY A 102 -6.83 -3.89 -16.54
CA GLY A 102 -8.04 -4.50 -17.07
C GLY A 102 -8.64 -3.72 -18.26
N PRO A 103 -9.67 -4.29 -18.91
CA PRO A 103 -10.45 -3.60 -19.92
C PRO A 103 -11.16 -2.37 -19.32
N ASP A 104 -11.60 -1.45 -20.19
CA ASP A 104 -12.39 -0.27 -19.81
C ASP A 104 -11.76 0.60 -18.71
N SER A 105 -10.43 0.72 -18.73
CA SER A 105 -9.65 1.48 -17.72
C SER A 105 -9.88 1.00 -16.28
N ASP A 106 -10.21 -0.28 -16.10
CA ASP A 106 -10.32 -0.91 -14.77
C ASP A 106 -8.98 -1.52 -14.33
N VAL A 107 -8.93 -2.01 -13.09
CA VAL A 107 -7.78 -2.70 -12.51
C VAL A 107 -8.20 -4.07 -12.00
N LEU A 108 -7.57 -5.13 -12.52
CA LEU A 108 -7.82 -6.50 -12.07
C LEU A 108 -7.22 -6.75 -10.68
N LEU A 109 -7.99 -7.35 -9.78
CA LEU A 109 -7.59 -7.49 -8.37
C LEU A 109 -6.48 -8.49 -8.16
N GLU A 110 -6.56 -9.71 -8.72
CA GLU A 110 -5.53 -10.71 -8.44
C GLU A 110 -4.12 -10.28 -8.93
N PRO A 111 -3.93 -9.78 -10.15
CA PRO A 111 -2.62 -9.26 -10.57
C PRO A 111 -2.17 -8.04 -9.73
N TYR A 112 -3.10 -7.18 -9.31
CA TYR A 112 -2.80 -6.08 -8.38
C TYR A 112 -2.29 -6.59 -7.02
N LEU A 113 -2.84 -7.68 -6.50
CA LEU A 113 -2.37 -8.30 -5.27
C LEU A 113 -1.01 -8.99 -5.45
N LEU A 114 -0.77 -9.65 -6.59
CA LEU A 114 0.53 -10.22 -6.94
C LEU A 114 1.62 -9.13 -7.05
N CYS A 115 1.28 -7.96 -7.60
CA CYS A 115 2.16 -6.79 -7.57
C CYS A 115 2.56 -6.46 -6.12
N TRP A 116 1.60 -6.41 -5.18
CA TRP A 116 1.90 -6.15 -3.78
C TRP A 116 2.78 -7.22 -3.13
N GLU A 117 2.61 -8.49 -3.48
CA GLU A 117 3.49 -9.57 -2.99
C GLU A 117 4.92 -9.40 -3.50
N GLU A 118 5.09 -8.99 -4.75
CA GLU A 118 6.42 -8.67 -5.31
C GLU A 118 7.02 -7.43 -4.61
N LEU A 119 6.22 -6.40 -4.35
CA LEU A 119 6.64 -5.20 -3.61
C LEU A 119 7.01 -5.49 -2.15
N ILE A 120 6.39 -6.49 -1.51
CA ILE A 120 6.80 -6.96 -0.19
C ILE A 120 8.24 -7.45 -0.21
N LYS A 121 8.65 -8.21 -1.24
CA LYS A 121 10.03 -8.70 -1.38
C LYS A 121 11.02 -7.54 -1.52
N PHE A 122 10.66 -6.51 -2.29
CA PHE A 122 11.45 -5.27 -2.38
C PHE A 122 11.61 -4.62 -1.00
N MET A 123 10.51 -4.45 -0.27
CA MET A 123 10.56 -3.84 1.06
C MET A 123 11.41 -4.67 2.03
N GLU A 124 11.25 -6.00 2.07
CA GLU A 124 12.02 -6.89 2.95
C GLU A 124 13.52 -6.86 2.67
N ALA A 125 13.92 -6.63 1.41
CA ALA A 125 15.31 -6.45 1.04
C ALA A 125 15.95 -5.17 1.63
N LEU A 126 15.14 -4.19 2.06
CA LEU A 126 15.60 -3.01 2.80
C LEU A 126 16.04 -3.34 4.24
N GLY A 127 15.80 -4.57 4.71
CA GLY A 127 16.29 -5.08 5.97
C GLY A 127 15.21 -5.34 7.03
N PRO A 128 15.57 -5.98 8.15
CA PRO A 128 14.61 -6.58 9.08
C PRO A 128 13.68 -5.58 9.79
N LEU A 129 14.06 -4.30 9.86
CA LEU A 129 13.28 -3.27 10.54
C LEU A 129 12.01 -2.88 9.77
N VAL A 130 11.86 -3.31 8.51
CA VAL A 130 10.64 -3.13 7.73
C VAL A 130 9.60 -4.23 7.93
N GLY A 131 9.95 -5.33 8.60
CA GLY A 131 9.11 -6.54 8.69
C GLY A 131 7.72 -6.29 9.31
N PHE A 132 7.62 -5.34 10.24
CA PHE A 132 6.33 -4.91 10.77
C PHE A 132 5.43 -4.33 9.67
N PHE A 133 5.99 -3.50 8.78
CA PHE A 133 5.22 -2.85 7.73
C PHE A 133 4.84 -3.83 6.62
N THR A 134 5.75 -4.73 6.23
CA THR A 134 5.45 -5.76 5.22
C THR A 134 4.35 -6.69 5.69
N TYR A 135 4.39 -7.11 6.97
CA TYR A 135 3.30 -7.86 7.59
C TYR A 135 1.95 -7.13 7.51
N LYS A 136 1.93 -5.81 7.78
CA LYS A 136 0.71 -5.00 7.65
C LYS A 136 0.18 -4.89 6.22
N VAL A 137 1.04 -4.99 5.22
CA VAL A 137 0.62 -5.06 3.81
C VAL A 137 0.06 -6.47 3.51
N GLN A 138 0.74 -7.53 3.96
CA GLN A 138 0.29 -8.91 3.78
C GLN A 138 -1.10 -9.17 4.40
N GLU A 139 -1.38 -8.65 5.60
CA GLU A 139 -2.71 -8.74 6.23
C GLU A 139 -3.82 -8.18 5.32
N LYS A 140 -3.53 -7.09 4.58
CA LYS A 140 -4.50 -6.45 3.68
C LYS A 140 -4.71 -7.25 2.40
N ILE A 141 -3.64 -7.81 1.85
CA ILE A 141 -3.70 -8.73 0.70
C ILE A 141 -4.58 -9.93 1.06
N ASN A 142 -4.29 -10.56 2.19
CA ASN A 142 -5.01 -11.74 2.66
C ASN A 142 -6.48 -11.44 2.94
N LEU A 143 -6.80 -10.26 3.48
CA LEU A 143 -8.19 -9.84 3.69
C LEU A 143 -8.96 -9.77 2.37
N ILE A 144 -8.41 -9.14 1.33
CA ILE A 144 -9.08 -9.05 0.02
C ILE A 144 -9.29 -10.45 -0.56
N ARG A 145 -8.28 -11.34 -0.50
CA ARG A 145 -8.42 -12.73 -0.97
C ARG A 145 -9.49 -13.51 -0.19
N HIS A 146 -9.53 -13.37 1.13
CA HIS A 146 -10.55 -14.01 1.96
C HIS A 146 -11.97 -13.54 1.56
N LEU A 147 -12.15 -12.23 1.33
CA LEU A 147 -13.44 -11.69 0.87
C LEU A 147 -13.84 -12.25 -0.51
N THR A 148 -12.87 -12.40 -1.43
CA THR A 148 -13.08 -13.04 -2.73
C THR A 148 -13.57 -14.50 -2.59
N GLU A 149 -12.95 -15.27 -1.70
CA GLU A 149 -13.31 -16.67 -1.44
C GLU A 149 -14.70 -16.79 -0.80
N GLU A 150 -14.99 -15.93 0.18
CA GLU A 150 -16.27 -15.91 0.89
C GLU A 150 -17.43 -15.60 -0.07
N GLU A 151 -17.29 -14.58 -0.93
CA GLU A 151 -18.31 -14.27 -1.95
C GLU A 151 -18.45 -15.39 -2.99
N SER A 152 -17.35 -16.01 -3.40
CA SER A 152 -17.37 -17.16 -4.32
C SER A 152 -18.08 -18.37 -3.71
N ALA A 153 -17.92 -18.60 -2.40
CA ALA A 153 -18.61 -19.66 -1.67
C ALA A 153 -20.11 -19.37 -1.55
N LYS A 154 -20.51 -18.14 -1.21
CA LYS A 154 -21.92 -17.72 -1.17
C LYS A 154 -22.58 -17.89 -2.53
N HIS A 155 -21.92 -17.48 -3.61
CA HIS A 155 -22.46 -17.64 -4.95
C HIS A 155 -22.67 -19.13 -5.30
N ARG A 156 -21.70 -20.00 -5.00
CA ARG A 156 -21.83 -21.45 -5.22
C ARG A 156 -23.00 -22.07 -4.47
N LEU A 157 -23.24 -21.67 -3.21
CA LEU A 157 -24.37 -22.15 -2.41
C LEU A 157 -25.72 -21.71 -2.99
N LEU A 158 -25.79 -20.50 -3.56
CA LEU A 158 -27.00 -19.99 -4.21
C LEU A 158 -27.26 -20.59 -5.61
N THR A 159 -26.22 -21.10 -6.28
CA THR A 159 -26.31 -21.74 -7.61
C THR A 159 -26.53 -23.25 -7.59
N LEU A 160 -26.79 -23.86 -6.42
CA LEU A 160 -27.11 -25.29 -6.35
C LEU A 160 -28.39 -25.58 -7.19
N PRO A 161 -28.44 -26.63 -8.03
CA PRO A 161 -29.50 -26.78 -9.01
C PRO A 161 -30.81 -27.18 -8.31
N ASN A 162 -31.62 -26.19 -7.95
CA ASN A 162 -33.02 -26.43 -7.64
C ASN A 162 -33.82 -26.29 -8.92
N THR A 163 -34.34 -27.42 -9.40
CA THR A 163 -35.28 -27.52 -10.50
C THR A 163 -36.45 -26.54 -10.29
N ASN A 164 -36.72 -25.74 -11.33
CA ASN A 164 -37.95 -24.95 -11.55
C ASN A 164 -38.02 -23.52 -10.96
N SER A 165 -36.97 -22.71 -11.01
CA SER A 165 -37.15 -21.26 -10.88
C SER A 165 -36.68 -20.50 -12.12
N LEU A 166 -37.67 -20.18 -12.96
CA LEU A 166 -37.57 -19.48 -14.22
C LEU A 166 -37.84 -17.99 -13.97
N LEU A 167 -37.00 -17.28 -13.20
CA LEU A 167 -36.88 -15.80 -13.24
C LEU A 167 -35.75 -15.23 -12.37
N LEU A 168 -34.49 -15.59 -12.62
CA LEU A 168 -33.36 -14.75 -12.19
C LEU A 168 -32.33 -14.70 -13.32
N THR A 169 -32.48 -13.71 -14.21
CA THR A 169 -31.38 -13.19 -15.01
C THR A 169 -30.40 -12.49 -14.07
N LEU A 170 -29.62 -13.27 -13.34
CA LEU A 170 -28.36 -12.82 -12.75
C LEU A 170 -27.28 -13.42 -13.64
N GLU A 171 -26.65 -12.55 -14.41
CA GLU A 171 -25.51 -12.82 -15.28
C GLU A 171 -24.60 -13.91 -14.68
N PRO A 172 -24.48 -15.07 -15.35
CA PRO A 172 -23.54 -16.09 -14.93
C PRO A 172 -22.13 -15.53 -15.15
N HIS A 173 -21.31 -15.53 -14.09
CA HIS A 173 -19.89 -15.12 -14.06
C HIS A 173 -19.55 -13.67 -13.66
N SER A 174 -20.39 -12.95 -12.92
CA SER A 174 -19.90 -11.75 -12.22
C SER A 174 -19.03 -12.15 -11.03
N HIS A 175 -17.74 -12.42 -11.27
CA HIS A 175 -16.72 -12.51 -10.25
C HIS A 175 -16.65 -11.16 -9.51
N THR A 176 -17.42 -11.04 -8.44
CA THR A 176 -17.59 -9.82 -7.64
C THR A 176 -16.27 -9.12 -7.29
N TYR A 177 -15.25 -9.90 -6.94
CA TYR A 177 -13.89 -9.45 -6.62
C TYR A 177 -12.91 -9.72 -7.77
N HIS A 178 -13.35 -9.54 -9.02
CA HIS A 178 -12.48 -9.66 -10.19
C HIS A 178 -11.64 -8.42 -10.43
N SER A 179 -12.26 -7.24 -10.30
CA SER A 179 -11.62 -5.96 -10.52
C SER A 179 -11.95 -4.97 -9.40
N VAL A 180 -11.20 -3.88 -9.36
CA VAL A 180 -11.44 -2.76 -8.44
C VAL A 180 -12.88 -2.27 -8.63
N ARG A 181 -13.30 -1.98 -9.86
CA ARG A 181 -14.67 -1.50 -10.12
C ARG A 181 -15.73 -2.47 -9.59
N SER A 182 -15.64 -3.75 -9.95
CA SER A 182 -16.64 -4.74 -9.56
C SER A 182 -16.74 -4.91 -8.04
N MET A 183 -15.59 -4.88 -7.35
CA MET A 183 -15.53 -4.95 -5.90
C MET A 183 -16.17 -3.74 -5.25
N LEU A 184 -15.78 -2.52 -5.66
CA LEU A 184 -16.32 -1.28 -5.09
C LEU A 184 -17.84 -1.20 -5.28
N ASP A 185 -18.33 -1.52 -6.48
CA ASP A 185 -19.76 -1.49 -6.80
C ASP A 185 -20.55 -2.50 -5.98
N ARG A 186 -20.04 -3.73 -5.83
CA ARG A 186 -20.70 -4.74 -5.02
C ARG A 186 -20.76 -4.33 -3.56
N GLU A 187 -19.64 -3.93 -2.98
CA GLU A 187 -19.61 -3.63 -1.55
C GLU A 187 -20.53 -2.46 -1.19
N LEU A 188 -20.68 -1.48 -2.09
CA LEU A 188 -21.70 -0.44 -1.98
C LEU A 188 -23.12 -1.02 -2.05
N GLN A 189 -23.42 -1.88 -3.03
CA GLN A 189 -24.74 -2.50 -3.17
C GLN A 189 -25.13 -3.35 -1.95
N LEU A 190 -24.16 -4.01 -1.33
CA LEU A 190 -24.35 -4.79 -0.11
C LEU A 190 -24.44 -3.93 1.16
N GLY A 191 -24.08 -2.65 1.10
CA GLY A 191 -24.07 -1.76 2.26
C GLY A 191 -23.00 -2.11 3.30
N VAL A 192 -21.90 -2.77 2.88
CA VAL A 192 -20.80 -3.19 3.79
C VAL A 192 -19.68 -2.14 3.89
N VAL A 193 -19.69 -1.12 3.02
CA VAL A 193 -18.82 0.05 3.12
C VAL A 193 -19.46 1.06 4.08
N SER A 194 -18.68 1.61 5.01
CA SER A 194 -19.10 2.74 5.83
C SER A 194 -18.14 3.91 5.66
N PHE A 195 -18.72 5.10 5.54
CA PHE A 195 -18.00 6.37 5.43
C PHE A 195 -17.75 7.03 6.81
N ASP A 196 -18.43 6.56 7.86
CA ASP A 196 -18.36 7.15 9.21
C ASP A 196 -17.59 6.28 10.21
N ARG A 197 -17.56 4.96 10.00
CA ARG A 197 -16.90 3.99 10.89
C ARG A 197 -16.03 3.03 10.11
N GLN A 198 -15.00 2.51 10.77
CA GLN A 198 -14.12 1.51 10.17
C GLN A 198 -14.88 0.20 9.94
N THR A 199 -14.80 -0.33 8.72
CA THR A 199 -15.30 -1.68 8.38
C THR A 199 -14.17 -2.52 7.78
N PRO A 200 -14.17 -3.84 7.96
CA PRO A 200 -13.19 -4.73 7.31
C PRO A 200 -13.54 -4.98 5.83
N SER A 201 -13.90 -3.93 5.09
CA SER A 201 -14.28 -4.00 3.67
C SER A 201 -13.06 -4.02 2.74
N GLY A 202 -13.23 -4.63 1.57
CA GLY A 202 -12.26 -4.64 0.49
C GLY A 202 -11.97 -3.22 -0.02
N SER A 203 -12.98 -2.37 -0.15
CA SER A 203 -12.89 -0.97 -0.58
C SER A 203 -11.98 -0.16 0.34
N ARG A 204 -12.23 -0.25 1.65
CA ARG A 204 -11.40 0.40 2.66
C ARG A 204 -9.97 -0.13 2.59
N THR A 205 -9.80 -1.44 2.48
CA THR A 205 -8.50 -2.12 2.45
C THR A 205 -7.68 -1.75 1.23
N LEU A 206 -8.31 -1.74 0.05
CA LEU A 206 -7.76 -1.27 -1.21
C LEU A 206 -7.26 0.16 -1.09
N LEU A 207 -8.04 1.08 -0.49
CA LEU A 207 -7.61 2.47 -0.30
C LEU A 207 -6.28 2.57 0.49
N ARG A 208 -6.04 1.69 1.47
CA ARG A 208 -4.78 1.70 2.24
C ARG A 208 -3.62 1.20 1.40
N LEU A 209 -3.83 0.15 0.62
CA LEU A 209 -2.83 -0.33 -0.33
C LEU A 209 -2.54 0.78 -1.35
N HIS A 210 -3.57 1.38 -1.94
CA HIS A 210 -3.47 2.47 -2.92
C HIS A 210 -2.61 3.65 -2.42
N ARG A 211 -2.84 4.14 -1.19
CA ARG A 211 -2.01 5.18 -0.56
C ARG A 211 -0.56 4.73 -0.34
N SER A 212 -0.33 3.46 0.01
CA SER A 212 1.03 2.90 0.12
C SER A 212 1.71 2.80 -1.25
N LEU A 213 0.97 2.55 -2.34
CA LEU A 213 1.53 2.52 -3.69
C LEU A 213 2.07 3.90 -4.08
N MET A 214 1.33 4.97 -3.74
CA MET A 214 1.78 6.35 -3.94
C MET A 214 3.10 6.62 -3.20
N TRP A 215 3.22 6.18 -1.94
CA TRP A 215 4.47 6.33 -1.19
C TRP A 215 5.65 5.66 -1.92
N LEU A 216 5.46 4.44 -2.39
CA LEU A 216 6.50 3.72 -3.11
C LEU A 216 6.86 4.42 -4.43
N GLN A 217 5.87 4.90 -5.18
CA GLN A 217 6.10 5.66 -6.41
C GLN A 217 6.93 6.92 -6.12
N LEU A 218 6.58 7.69 -5.08
CA LEU A 218 7.34 8.89 -4.68
C LEU A 218 8.76 8.53 -4.24
N LEU A 219 8.93 7.44 -3.48
CA LEU A 219 10.24 6.94 -3.11
C LEU A 219 11.09 6.67 -4.36
N LEU A 220 10.56 5.90 -5.33
CA LEU A 220 11.30 5.56 -6.54
C LEU A 220 11.66 6.81 -7.37
N VAL A 221 10.74 7.78 -7.50
CA VAL A 221 11.00 9.03 -8.22
C VAL A 221 12.10 9.85 -7.55
N LYS A 222 11.97 10.13 -6.25
CA LYS A 222 12.92 10.95 -5.50
C LYS A 222 14.30 10.30 -5.40
N LEU A 223 14.32 8.97 -5.32
CA LEU A 223 15.54 8.21 -5.15
C LEU A 223 16.33 8.04 -6.46
N TRP A 224 15.64 7.85 -7.59
CA TRP A 224 16.27 7.46 -8.85
C TRP A 224 16.14 8.46 -9.98
N LEU A 225 15.17 9.37 -9.94
CA LEU A 225 14.84 10.22 -11.10
C LEU A 225 15.05 11.71 -10.83
N GLU A 226 15.07 12.13 -9.56
CA GLU A 226 15.31 13.52 -9.18
C GLU A 226 16.79 13.92 -9.25
N PRO A 227 17.11 15.15 -9.66
CA PRO A 227 18.49 15.63 -9.69
C PRO A 227 19.08 15.74 -8.28
N GLY A 228 20.32 15.31 -8.11
CA GLY A 228 21.03 15.40 -6.82
C GLY A 228 20.71 14.27 -5.83
N HIS A 229 19.98 13.23 -6.26
CA HIS A 229 19.68 12.03 -5.48
C HIS A 229 20.92 11.40 -4.83
N MET A 230 22.08 11.39 -5.50
CA MET A 230 23.33 10.83 -4.98
C MET A 230 23.85 11.49 -3.70
N ARG A 231 23.33 12.66 -3.32
CA ARG A 231 23.73 13.39 -2.11
C ARG A 231 22.84 13.12 -0.90
N ARG A 232 21.71 12.43 -1.10
CA ARG A 232 20.69 12.20 -0.07
C ARG A 232 20.72 10.75 0.33
N SER A 233 20.59 10.45 1.62
CA SER A 233 20.48 9.06 2.08
C SER A 233 19.12 8.46 1.72
N LEU A 234 19.05 7.13 1.59
CA LEU A 234 17.79 6.40 1.39
C LEU A 234 16.79 6.70 2.52
N GLY A 235 17.27 6.80 3.76
CA GLY A 235 16.44 7.14 4.91
C GLY A 235 15.76 8.50 4.80
N GLU A 236 16.49 9.54 4.37
CA GLU A 236 15.94 10.88 4.17
C GLU A 236 14.87 10.89 3.07
N VAL A 237 15.11 10.20 1.95
CA VAL A 237 14.15 10.12 0.84
C VAL A 237 12.90 9.33 1.23
N CYS A 238 13.07 8.21 1.94
CA CYS A 238 11.97 7.43 2.51
C CYS A 238 11.10 8.26 3.46
N GLU A 239 11.72 9.04 4.36
CA GLU A 239 11.00 9.90 5.30
C GLU A 239 10.24 11.01 4.58
N GLU A 240 10.83 11.65 3.58
CA GLU A 240 10.16 12.67 2.77
C GLU A 240 8.94 12.11 2.03
N ALA A 241 9.12 11.02 1.28
CA ALA A 241 8.02 10.37 0.58
C ALA A 241 6.91 9.92 1.55
N TYR A 242 7.28 9.42 2.74
CA TYR A 242 6.33 9.01 3.76
C TYR A 242 5.51 10.18 4.30
N ASN A 243 6.17 11.32 4.58
CA ASN A 243 5.50 12.51 5.07
C ASN A 243 4.48 13.05 4.07
N GLU A 244 4.75 12.92 2.77
CA GLU A 244 3.84 13.32 1.71
C GLU A 244 2.65 12.35 1.53
N ALA A 245 2.92 11.05 1.41
CA ALA A 245 1.89 10.08 1.00
C ALA A 245 1.12 9.41 2.16
N LEU A 246 1.77 9.17 3.30
CA LEU A 246 1.24 8.25 4.33
C LEU A 246 1.09 8.88 5.71
N ALA A 247 1.97 9.80 6.11
CA ALA A 247 1.92 10.42 7.43
C ALA A 247 0.57 11.08 7.76
N PRO A 248 -0.14 11.75 6.83
CA PRO A 248 -1.46 12.33 7.11
C PRO A 248 -2.51 11.31 7.58
N TYR A 249 -2.34 10.03 7.21
CA TYR A 249 -3.27 8.95 7.53
C TYR A 249 -2.81 8.06 8.69
N HIS A 250 -1.63 8.33 9.25
CA HIS A 250 -1.04 7.50 10.29
C HIS A 250 -1.09 8.18 11.66
N PRO A 251 -1.50 7.46 12.72
CA PRO A 251 -1.39 7.95 14.09
C PRO A 251 0.06 8.33 14.43
N TRP A 252 0.22 9.29 15.32
CA TRP A 252 1.52 9.81 15.75
C TRP A 252 2.52 8.73 16.16
N LEU A 253 2.06 7.67 16.83
CA LEU A 253 2.93 6.58 17.26
C LEU A 253 3.49 5.82 16.05
N LEU A 254 2.66 5.56 15.04
CA LEU A 254 3.07 4.89 13.82
C LEU A 254 4.04 5.75 13.00
N GLN A 255 3.85 7.07 12.98
CA GLN A 255 4.82 8.00 12.38
C GLN A 255 6.19 7.92 13.05
N ARG A 256 6.24 7.79 14.39
CA ARG A 256 7.51 7.63 15.11
C ARG A 256 8.21 6.32 14.79
N VAL A 257 7.47 5.23 14.71
CA VAL A 257 8.01 3.92 14.32
C VAL A 257 8.56 3.97 12.89
N ALA A 258 7.85 4.62 11.96
CA ALA A 258 8.32 4.81 10.58
C ALA A 258 9.64 5.60 10.53
N ARG A 259 9.72 6.75 11.22
CA ARG A 259 10.96 7.54 11.30
C ARG A 259 12.14 6.76 11.87
N LEU A 260 11.89 5.89 12.84
CA LEU A 260 12.93 5.03 13.38
C LEU A 260 13.41 4.01 12.34
N ALA A 261 12.50 3.40 11.59
CA ALA A 261 12.84 2.48 10.51
C ALA A 261 13.65 3.16 9.40
N PHE A 262 13.30 4.40 9.02
CA PHE A 262 14.02 5.15 7.98
C PHE A 262 15.47 5.45 8.35
N LYS A 263 15.77 5.70 9.64
CA LYS A 263 17.15 5.89 10.11
C LYS A 263 18.04 4.65 9.97
N ALA A 264 17.43 3.48 9.78
CA ALA A 264 18.13 2.23 9.65
C ALA A 264 18.07 1.66 8.22
N MET A 265 17.67 2.49 7.25
CA MET A 265 17.70 2.13 5.84
C MET A 265 19.15 1.90 5.37
N PRO A 266 19.37 0.96 4.42
CA PRO A 266 20.68 0.67 3.89
C PRO A 266 21.20 1.80 2.98
N GLU A 267 22.46 1.69 2.59
CA GLU A 267 23.07 2.54 1.57
C GLU A 267 22.47 2.26 0.18
N HIS A 268 22.51 3.26 -0.70
CA HIS A 268 21.99 3.19 -2.07
C HIS A 268 22.58 2.04 -2.90
N THR A 269 23.82 1.65 -2.63
CA THR A 269 24.50 0.56 -3.34
C THR A 269 23.80 -0.78 -3.18
N VAL A 270 23.11 -1.00 -2.06
CA VAL A 270 22.32 -2.21 -1.82
C VAL A 270 21.12 -2.26 -2.77
N LEU A 271 20.52 -1.12 -3.09
CA LEU A 271 19.35 -1.05 -3.99
C LEU A 271 19.71 -1.28 -5.46
N LEU A 272 20.90 -0.86 -5.89
CA LEU A 272 21.42 -1.16 -7.23
C LEU A 272 21.47 -2.67 -7.48
N GLY A 273 21.94 -3.42 -6.48
CA GLY A 273 21.96 -4.89 -6.53
C GLY A 273 20.57 -5.52 -6.67
N MET A 274 19.53 -4.91 -6.09
CA MET A 274 18.15 -5.43 -6.18
C MET A 274 17.56 -5.35 -7.59
N VAL A 275 18.03 -4.40 -8.41
CA VAL A 275 17.61 -4.26 -9.80
C VAL A 275 18.66 -4.78 -10.78
N CYS A 276 19.66 -5.54 -10.30
CA CYS A 276 20.71 -6.17 -11.10
C CYS A 276 21.57 -5.22 -11.95
N VAL A 277 21.84 -4.02 -11.43
CA VAL A 277 22.70 -3.04 -12.09
C VAL A 277 23.84 -2.60 -11.19
N ASN A 278 24.89 -2.04 -11.79
CA ASN A 278 26.07 -1.58 -11.05
C ASN A 278 26.09 -0.06 -10.89
N THR A 279 25.38 0.65 -11.77
CA THR A 279 25.39 2.11 -11.81
C THR A 279 23.97 2.66 -11.78
N HIS A 280 23.86 3.91 -11.31
CA HIS A 280 22.58 4.59 -11.26
C HIS A 280 22.04 4.90 -12.67
N GLU A 281 22.93 5.20 -13.61
CA GLU A 281 22.62 5.44 -15.01
C GLU A 281 21.98 4.21 -15.68
N GLU A 282 22.42 3.00 -15.31
CA GLU A 282 21.80 1.74 -15.74
C GLU A 282 20.43 1.50 -15.06
N ALA A 283 20.28 1.88 -13.80
CA ALA A 283 19.04 1.72 -13.04
C ALA A 283 17.92 2.65 -13.57
N GLU A 284 18.26 3.89 -13.91
CA GLU A 284 17.31 4.94 -14.27
C GLU A 284 16.24 4.51 -15.30
N PRO A 285 16.57 3.94 -16.48
CA PRO A 285 15.55 3.52 -17.45
C PRO A 285 14.63 2.41 -16.92
N ILE A 286 15.17 1.48 -16.12
CA ILE A 286 14.39 0.42 -15.49
C ILE A 286 13.38 1.03 -14.50
N ILE A 287 13.85 1.93 -13.63
CA ILE A 287 13.00 2.60 -12.65
C ILE A 287 11.95 3.48 -13.34
N ARG A 288 12.29 4.19 -14.43
CA ARG A 288 11.31 4.95 -15.22
C ARG A 288 10.19 4.06 -15.74
N THR A 289 10.52 2.85 -16.19
CA THR A 289 9.53 1.87 -16.66
C THR A 289 8.62 1.43 -15.51
N ILE A 290 9.20 1.09 -14.35
CA ILE A 290 8.43 0.71 -13.14
C ILE A 290 7.51 1.84 -12.69
N VAL A 291 8.03 3.06 -12.54
CA VAL A 291 7.25 4.24 -12.11
C VAL A 291 6.11 4.52 -13.08
N THR A 292 6.33 4.37 -14.40
CA THR A 292 5.29 4.56 -15.41
C THR A 292 4.17 3.53 -15.27
N ALA A 293 4.53 2.25 -15.08
CA ALA A 293 3.57 1.17 -14.88
C ALA A 293 2.78 1.33 -13.58
N ILE A 294 3.45 1.67 -12.47
CA ILE A 294 2.80 1.97 -11.18
C ILE A 294 1.84 3.14 -11.33
N ASN A 295 2.26 4.21 -12.01
CA ASN A 295 1.44 5.41 -12.19
C ASN A 295 0.13 5.12 -12.91
N GLU A 296 0.14 4.24 -13.92
CA GLU A 296 -1.06 3.87 -14.66
C GLU A 296 -2.05 3.08 -13.78
N VAL A 297 -1.57 2.05 -13.06
CA VAL A 297 -2.39 1.27 -12.11
C VAL A 297 -2.96 2.18 -11.01
N HIS A 298 -2.11 3.05 -10.46
CA HIS A 298 -2.51 4.02 -9.43
C HIS A 298 -3.56 4.98 -9.98
N HIS A 299 -3.38 5.54 -11.19
CA HIS A 299 -4.32 6.49 -11.78
C HIS A 299 -5.71 5.88 -12.00
N ARG A 300 -5.80 4.65 -12.53
CA ARG A 300 -7.07 3.95 -12.69
C ARG A 300 -7.75 3.66 -11.36
N THR A 301 -6.99 3.19 -10.37
CA THR A 301 -7.50 2.92 -9.02
C THR A 301 -8.00 4.20 -8.34
N GLN A 302 -7.23 5.29 -8.42
CA GLN A 302 -7.59 6.62 -7.93
C GLN A 302 -8.92 7.08 -8.54
N THR A 303 -9.05 6.94 -9.86
CA THR A 303 -10.26 7.35 -10.59
C THR A 303 -11.50 6.58 -10.13
N GLU A 304 -11.41 5.27 -9.93
CA GLU A 304 -12.54 4.46 -9.46
C GLU A 304 -12.95 4.77 -8.01
N LEU A 305 -11.98 5.08 -7.13
CA LEU A 305 -12.23 5.53 -5.76
C LEU A 305 -12.84 6.94 -5.72
N GLU A 306 -12.32 7.87 -6.50
CA GLU A 306 -12.81 9.25 -6.61
C GLU A 306 -14.25 9.31 -7.09
N ARG A 307 -14.58 8.58 -8.16
CA ARG A 307 -15.94 8.50 -8.72
C ARG A 307 -16.99 8.10 -7.70
N ARG A 308 -16.58 7.38 -6.64
CA ARG A 308 -17.45 6.87 -5.57
C ARG A 308 -17.28 7.61 -4.24
N ASN A 309 -16.52 8.71 -4.20
CA ASN A 309 -16.18 9.46 -2.99
C ASN A 309 -15.53 8.59 -1.89
N MET A 310 -14.70 7.62 -2.30
CA MET A 310 -14.08 6.64 -1.39
C MET A 310 -12.63 6.98 -1.01
N LEU A 311 -12.15 8.18 -1.34
CA LEU A 311 -10.79 8.60 -0.99
C LEU A 311 -10.58 8.83 0.50
N ASP A 312 -11.67 8.99 1.28
CA ASP A 312 -11.63 9.33 2.70
C ASP A 312 -12.27 8.27 3.59
N LEU A 313 -12.41 7.03 3.11
CA LEU A 313 -12.96 5.95 3.94
C LEU A 313 -12.16 5.83 5.26
N PRO A 314 -12.84 5.77 6.43
CA PRO A 314 -12.25 5.87 7.78
C PRO A 314 -11.38 4.67 8.16
#